data_AF-A0A3C0R272-F1
#
_entry.id   AF-A0A3C0R272-F1
#
_cell.length_a   1.000
_cell.length_b   1.000
_cell.length_c   1.000
_cell.angle_alpha   90.00
_cell.angle_beta   90.00
_cell.angle_gamma   90.00
#
_symmetry.space_group_name_H-M   'P 1'
#
loop_
_entity.id
_entity.type
_entity.pdbx_description
1 polymer ?
#
loop_
_entity_poly.entity_id
_entity_poly.type
_entity_poly.pdbx_seq_one_letter_code
_entity_poly.pdbx_strand_id
1 'polypeptide(L)'
;MNALRIAIIIGSTRPGRNGEAVAKWVYEIAQKRSDAEFELVDIKDFNLPLLDEPMPPSMGQYSKPHTKVWAAKIGSFDGYVFVTPEYNHGISGALKNAL
;
A
#
# COMPACT_ATOMS: atom_id res chain seq x y z
N MET A 1 17.90 18.99 1.31
CA MET A 1 17.18 17.89 1.97
C MET A 1 16.26 17.30 0.92
N ASN A 2 16.23 15.96 0.75
CA ASN A 2 15.22 15.35 -0.14
C ASN A 2 13.83 15.60 0.44
N ALA A 3 12.84 15.83 -0.42
CA ALA A 3 11.45 15.90 0.00
C ALA A 3 11.01 14.55 0.58
N LEU A 4 10.24 14.57 1.66
CA LEU A 4 9.64 13.34 2.23
C LEU A 4 8.72 12.70 1.20
N ARG A 5 8.79 11.38 1.03
CA ARG A 5 7.91 10.64 0.11
C ARG A 5 6.84 9.89 0.89
N ILE A 6 5.57 10.18 0.62
CA ILE A 6 4.43 9.60 1.34
C ILE A 6 3.59 8.75 0.38
N ALA A 7 3.38 7.47 0.72
CA ALA A 7 2.49 6.60 -0.03
C ALA A 7 1.04 6.73 0.47
N ILE A 8 0.09 6.86 -0.46
CA ILE A 8 -1.35 6.70 -0.21
C ILE A 8 -1.74 5.32 -0.74
N ILE A 9 -1.94 4.37 0.18
CA ILE A 9 -2.07 2.94 -0.13
C ILE A 9 -3.55 2.55 -0.23
N ILE A 10 -3.97 2.00 -1.37
CA ILE A 10 -5.30 1.45 -1.56
C ILE A 10 -5.33 0.02 -0.99
N GLY A 11 -6.03 -0.12 0.13
CA GLY A 11 -6.01 -1.31 0.98
C GLY A 11 -6.94 -2.44 0.56
N SER A 12 -7.40 -2.53 -0.69
CA SER A 12 -8.31 -3.60 -1.13
C SER A 12 -8.02 -4.01 -2.57
N THR A 13 -8.15 -5.31 -2.86
CA THR A 13 -8.02 -5.85 -4.22
C THR A 13 -9.37 -6.19 -4.85
N ARG A 14 -10.48 -6.00 -4.12
CA ARG A 14 -11.83 -6.35 -4.59
C ARG A 14 -12.16 -5.63 -5.91
N PRO A 15 -12.69 -6.33 -6.93
CA PRO A 15 -13.22 -5.69 -8.14
C PRO A 15 -14.36 -4.71 -7.78
N GLY A 16 -14.36 -3.52 -8.41
CA GLY A 16 -15.38 -2.50 -8.14
C GLY A 16 -15.30 -1.86 -6.75
N ARG A 17 -14.14 -1.95 -6.07
CA ARG A 17 -13.93 -1.30 -4.76
C ARG A 17 -14.09 0.23 -4.85
N ASN A 18 -14.72 0.82 -3.84
CA ASN A 18 -14.77 2.29 -3.69
C ASN A 18 -13.42 2.90 -3.28
N GLY A 19 -12.48 2.09 -2.77
CA GLY A 19 -11.21 2.56 -2.23
C GLY A 19 -10.36 3.34 -3.23
N GLU A 20 -10.47 3.05 -4.54
CA GLU A 20 -9.75 3.80 -5.57
C GLU A 20 -10.24 5.26 -5.66
N ALA A 21 -11.56 5.48 -5.67
CA ALA A 21 -12.13 6.82 -5.72
C ALA A 21 -11.77 7.63 -4.47
N VAL A 22 -11.82 7.02 -3.29
CA VAL A 22 -11.44 7.67 -2.02
C VAL A 22 -9.95 7.99 -2.00
N ALA A 23 -9.08 7.10 -2.46
CA ALA A 23 -7.64 7.36 -2.50
C ALA A 23 -7.28 8.48 -3.48
N LYS A 24 -7.92 8.52 -4.66
CA LYS A 24 -7.78 9.64 -5.60
C LYS A 24 -8.17 10.97 -4.96
N TRP A 25 -9.30 11.02 -4.24
CA TRP A 25 -9.71 12.21 -3.49
C TRP A 25 -8.69 12.63 -2.41
N VAL A 26 -8.13 11.66 -1.66
CA VAL A 26 -7.05 11.94 -0.68
C VAL A 26 -5.81 12.49 -1.39
N TYR A 27 -5.43 11.91 -2.52
CA TYR A 27 -4.27 12.36 -3.31
C TYR A 27 -4.45 13.78 -3.83
N GLU A 28 -5.62 14.15 -4.34
CA GLU A 28 -5.94 15.51 -4.79
C GLU A 28 -5.81 16.55 -3.66
N ILE A 29 -6.14 16.18 -2.42
CA ILE A 29 -5.91 17.03 -1.24
C ILE A 29 -4.41 17.12 -0.93
N ALA A 30 -3.72 15.99 -0.94
CA ALA A 30 -2.29 15.91 -0.62
C ALA A 30 -1.42 16.71 -1.60
N GLN A 31 -1.76 16.70 -2.89
CA GLN A 31 -1.06 17.46 -3.94
C GLN A 31 -1.08 18.99 -3.74
N LYS A 32 -1.95 19.51 -2.87
CA LYS A 32 -1.96 20.95 -2.51
C LYS A 32 -0.84 21.32 -1.54
N ARG A 33 -0.17 20.33 -0.96
CA ARG A 33 0.96 20.53 -0.04
C ARG A 33 2.27 20.56 -0.82
N SER A 34 3.22 21.34 -0.32
CA SER A 34 4.55 21.51 -0.91
C SER A 34 5.68 20.97 -0.03
N ASP A 35 5.35 20.38 1.12
CA ASP A 35 6.31 19.89 2.11
C ASP A 35 6.66 18.40 1.98
N ALA A 36 5.98 17.67 1.08
CA ALA A 36 6.23 16.27 0.76
C ALA A 36 5.78 15.93 -0.67
N GLU A 37 6.32 14.85 -1.21
CA GLU A 37 5.85 14.21 -2.43
C GLU A 37 4.89 13.07 -2.07
N PHE A 38 3.82 12.90 -2.86
CA PHE A 38 2.80 11.90 -2.61
C PHE A 38 2.69 10.95 -3.79
N GLU A 39 2.42 9.68 -3.52
CA GLU A 39 2.20 8.68 -4.56
C GLU A 39 1.04 7.75 -4.20
N LEU A 40 0.15 7.47 -5.16
CA LEU A 40 -0.86 6.42 -5.02
C LEU A 40 -0.21 5.06 -5.24
N VAL A 41 -0.44 4.13 -4.31
CA VAL A 41 0.05 2.75 -4.39
C VAL A 41 -1.12 1.79 -4.22
N ASP A 42 -1.46 1.04 -5.26
CA ASP A 42 -2.56 0.08 -5.21
C ASP A 42 -2.04 -1.34 -4.97
N ILE A 43 -2.43 -1.96 -3.86
CA ILE A 43 -2.02 -3.34 -3.53
C ILE A 43 -2.40 -4.33 -4.64
N LYS A 44 -3.49 -4.06 -5.37
CA LYS A 44 -3.95 -4.92 -6.48
C LYS A 44 -2.90 -5.06 -7.57
N ASP A 45 -2.06 -4.06 -7.78
CA ASP A 45 -1.07 -4.05 -8.87
C ASP A 45 0.13 -4.97 -8.57
N PHE A 46 0.31 -5.40 -7.32
CA PHE A 46 1.44 -6.22 -6.88
C PHE A 46 1.12 -7.72 -6.85
N ASN A 47 -0.15 -8.12 -7.05
CA ASN A 47 -0.57 -9.53 -7.11
C ASN A 47 -0.01 -10.40 -5.97
N LEU A 48 -0.12 -9.93 -4.72
CA LEU A 48 0.39 -10.62 -3.53
C LEU A 48 -0.52 -11.80 -3.14
N PRO A 49 -0.13 -13.06 -3.37
CA PRO A 49 -0.92 -14.20 -2.93
C PRO A 49 -0.84 -14.35 -1.42
N LEU A 50 -1.87 -14.96 -0.82
CA LEU A 50 -1.96 -15.13 0.63
C LEU A 50 -0.93 -16.15 1.11
N LEU A 51 -0.06 -15.76 2.05
CA LEU A 51 0.93 -16.64 2.69
C LEU A 51 1.87 -17.37 1.69
N ASP A 52 2.31 -16.70 0.61
CA ASP A 52 3.17 -17.31 -0.41
C ASP A 52 4.68 -17.22 -0.13
N GLU A 53 5.11 -16.53 0.92
CA GLU A 53 6.53 -16.55 1.35
C GLU A 53 6.77 -17.64 2.41
N PRO A 54 7.96 -18.30 2.39
CA PRO A 54 8.28 -19.34 3.36
C PRO A 54 8.60 -18.79 4.75
N MET A 55 8.99 -17.52 4.84
CA MET A 55 9.38 -16.85 6.08
C MET A 55 8.43 -15.69 6.40
N PRO A 56 8.20 -15.37 7.69
CA PRO A 56 7.43 -14.19 8.08
C PRO A 56 8.03 -12.88 7.54
N PRO A 57 7.19 -11.90 7.12
CA PRO A 57 7.66 -10.61 6.61
C PRO A 57 8.59 -9.84 7.57
N SER A 58 8.43 -10.03 8.89
CA SER A 58 9.27 -9.39 9.91
C SER A 58 10.75 -9.76 9.83
N MET A 59 11.11 -10.85 9.16
CA MET A 59 12.50 -11.22 8.92
C MET A 59 13.12 -10.55 7.68
N GLY A 60 12.31 -9.93 6.82
CA GLY A 60 12.77 -9.30 5.58
C GLY A 60 13.37 -10.27 4.55
N GLN A 61 13.17 -11.57 4.71
CA GLN A 61 13.73 -12.62 3.84
C GLN A 61 12.72 -13.02 2.76
N TYR A 62 12.66 -12.24 1.68
CA TYR A 62 11.73 -12.48 0.58
C TYR A 62 12.35 -13.32 -0.53
N SER A 63 11.64 -14.37 -0.95
CA SER A 63 12.05 -15.27 -2.03
C SER A 63 11.37 -14.93 -3.35
N LYS A 64 10.12 -14.44 -3.31
CA LYS A 64 9.28 -14.25 -4.50
C LYS A 64 9.53 -12.91 -5.17
N PRO A 65 9.48 -12.84 -6.52
CA PRO A 65 9.64 -11.58 -7.25
C PRO A 65 8.59 -10.52 -6.86
N HIS A 66 7.31 -10.88 -6.75
CA HIS A 66 6.25 -9.93 -6.40
C HIS A 66 6.45 -9.33 -5.00
N THR A 67 6.86 -10.13 -4.02
CA THR A 67 7.12 -9.65 -2.66
C THR A 67 8.31 -8.72 -2.62
N LYS A 68 9.39 -9.04 -3.34
CA LYS A 68 10.56 -8.15 -3.47
C LYS A 68 10.18 -6.81 -4.10
N VAL A 69 9.35 -6.82 -5.14
CA VAL A 69 8.85 -5.60 -5.79
C VAL A 69 7.99 -4.78 -4.83
N TRP A 70 7.08 -5.42 -4.10
CA TRP A 70 6.26 -4.75 -3.08
C TRP A 70 7.12 -4.16 -1.95
N ALA A 71 8.02 -4.95 -1.38
CA ALA A 71 8.91 -4.51 -0.30
C ALA A 71 9.81 -3.34 -0.74
N ALA A 72 10.38 -3.40 -1.95
CA ALA A 72 11.17 -2.31 -2.50
C ALA A 72 10.33 -1.06 -2.74
N LYS A 73 9.09 -1.21 -3.21
CA LYS A 73 8.17 -0.09 -3.40
C LYS A 73 7.87 0.61 -2.10
N ILE A 74 7.42 -0.14 -1.10
CA ILE A 74 7.04 0.41 0.21
C ILE A 74 8.25 0.98 0.94
N GLY A 75 9.40 0.31 0.88
CA GLY A 75 10.65 0.81 1.45
C GLY A 75 11.20 2.10 0.81
N SER A 76 10.62 2.56 -0.31
CA SER A 76 11.00 3.83 -0.96
C SER A 76 10.30 5.07 -0.39
N PHE A 77 9.44 4.89 0.62
CA PHE A 77 8.64 5.96 1.24
C PHE A 77 9.02 6.18 2.70
N ASP A 78 8.90 7.42 3.15
CA ASP A 78 9.16 7.88 4.51
C ASP A 78 7.91 7.86 5.40
N GLY A 79 6.72 7.76 4.78
CA GLY A 79 5.44 7.73 5.48
C GLY A 79 4.30 7.17 4.65
N TYR A 80 3.18 6.87 5.33
CA TYR A 80 2.09 6.09 4.75
C TYR A 80 0.72 6.63 5.20
N VAL A 81 -0.22 6.68 4.27
CA VAL A 81 -1.64 6.91 4.49
C VAL A 81 -2.41 5.72 3.94
N PHE A 82 -3.17 5.02 4.78
CA PHE A 82 -3.91 3.83 4.36
C PHE A 82 -5.37 4.17 4.07
N VAL A 83 -5.81 3.86 2.85
CA VAL A 83 -7.23 3.90 2.46
C VAL A 83 -7.75 2.46 2.48
N THR A 84 -8.28 2.05 3.62
CA THR A 84 -8.80 0.69 3.83
C THR A 84 -10.33 0.69 3.84
N PRO A 85 -10.99 -0.30 3.22
CA PRO A 85 -12.38 -0.58 3.57
C PRO A 85 -12.45 -1.19 4.98
N GLU A 86 -13.62 -1.15 5.58
CA GLU A 86 -13.96 -1.96 6.75
C GLU A 86 -14.61 -3.27 6.30
N TYR A 87 -13.98 -4.41 6.59
CA TYR A 87 -14.55 -5.75 6.42
C TYR A 87 -14.62 -6.44 7.78
N ASN A 88 -15.83 -6.82 8.21
CA ASN A 88 -16.08 -7.49 9.48
C ASN A 88 -15.42 -6.75 10.68
N HIS A 89 -15.60 -5.43 10.77
CA HIS A 89 -15.01 -4.58 11.81
C HIS A 89 -13.47 -4.53 11.83
N GLY A 90 -12.82 -4.85 10.71
CA GLY A 90 -11.37 -4.79 10.57
C GLY A 90 -10.92 -4.30 9.20
N ILE A 91 -9.60 -4.24 9.03
CA ILE A 91 -8.98 -3.97 7.72
C ILE A 91 -9.24 -5.13 6.76
N SER A 92 -9.09 -4.87 5.45
CA SER A 92 -9.20 -5.95 4.47
C SER A 92 -8.10 -7.00 4.65
N GLY A 93 -8.42 -8.27 4.33
CA GLY A 93 -7.43 -9.35 4.33
C GLY A 93 -6.26 -9.09 3.36
N ALA A 94 -6.53 -8.40 2.24
CA ALA A 94 -5.48 -8.03 1.28
C ALA A 94 -4.51 -7.02 1.88
N LEU A 95 -5.00 -6.01 2.61
CA LEU A 95 -4.14 -5.07 3.33
C LEU A 95 -3.36 -5.81 4.42
N LYS A 96 -4.01 -6.68 5.20
CA LYS A 96 -3.34 -7.44 6.25
C LYS A 96 -2.22 -8.34 5.71
N ASN A 97 -2.39 -8.93 4.52
CA ASN A 97 -1.37 -9.73 3.85
C ASN A 97 -0.19 -8.90 3.32
N ALA A 98 -0.42 -7.62 3.02
CA ALA A 98 0.59 -6.71 2.47
C ALA A 98 1.44 -6.01 3.55
N LEU A 99 1.09 -6.14 4.83
CA LEU A 99 1.79 -5.58 5.99
C LEU A 99 2.72 -6.62 6.64
#